data_AF-A0A2P5CUY7-F1
#
_entry.id   AF-A0A2P5CUY7-F1
#
_cell.length_a   1.000
_cell.length_b   1.000
_cell.length_c   1.000
_cell.angle_alpha   90.00
_cell.angle_beta   90.00
_cell.angle_gamma   90.00
#
_symmetry.space_group_name_H-M   'P 1'
#
loop_
_entity.id
_entity.type
_entity.pdbx_description
1 polymer ?
#
loop_
_entity_poly.entity_id
_entity_poly.type
_entity_poly.pdbx_seq_one_letter_code
_entity_poly.pdbx_strand_id
1 'polypeptide(L)'
;MWRSFVASRASLFRYSQSLSSKTLTHLPHSSPSSTPFFPSTSSPLRNPRFFSQVSTNITHSDPHLSESTDAPEADPFPESFAENGAAQMINFAPSDGIEQDSMSFGENSSAHLDVSASDELSEQFEENGDIRTENDEQVHEIDVEQLENLLSLLQSSSDGSLEWSLDKMGLSLHEEFVVRVLETPNILSENLITFFKWASKVVSEFRDTPSVVHALVRAVCSSPRKKDAYSLWDLVKEIGEKKDNGVLRVESLNELIALFSKLGKAKAAMEVFDKFEEFGCEPNADTYYFSIDAHCRRSFFDWALSVSEKMVNAERLPDAEKVGKIISWFCKGKKAKDAYLIYALAKEKELYPPRSSVNFLISSLSREDETVKLALEMLDDFASDARKYAIKPFSAVIQGLCRIKDVSEAKNLLLKMTTDGPPPGNAVFNSVIHGFSKAGDMGEAVQMMKLMESRGLKPDVYTYTVIISAYANGGQMEEACKILSKAKKKHSKLCPVTYHTLIRGYCKLEDFDKALKLLAEMKDHGVQPNVDEYNKLIQSLCLRALDWETAEKLLEEMKEKDLHLNGITRGLIRAVKEMMVEEFETAKTSLES
;
A
#
# COMPACT_ATOMS: atom_id res chain seq x y z
N MET A 1 -24.12 11.84 9.73
CA MET A 1 -23.80 10.47 10.20
C MET A 1 -22.46 10.36 10.94
N TRP A 2 -21.41 11.12 10.62
CA TRP A 2 -20.18 11.22 11.44
C TRP A 2 -20.43 11.47 12.94
N ARG A 3 -21.47 12.25 13.29
CA ARG A 3 -21.81 12.57 14.69
C ARG A 3 -22.45 11.43 15.48
N SER A 4 -23.13 10.47 14.83
CA SER A 4 -23.79 9.35 15.54
C SER A 4 -22.77 8.28 15.93
N PHE A 5 -21.89 7.94 14.99
CA PHE A 5 -20.81 6.97 15.20
C PHE A 5 -19.73 7.49 16.17
N VAL A 6 -19.41 8.79 16.13
CA VAL A 6 -18.50 9.44 17.10
C VAL A 6 -19.16 9.61 18.48
N ALA A 7 -20.47 9.89 18.55
CA ALA A 7 -21.18 10.03 19.84
C ALA A 7 -21.30 8.69 20.59
N SER A 8 -21.57 7.58 19.89
CA SER A 8 -21.58 6.24 20.50
C SER A 8 -20.21 5.73 20.91
N ARG A 9 -19.11 6.27 20.35
CA ARG A 9 -17.73 5.91 20.75
C ARG A 9 -17.08 6.85 21.75
N ALA A 10 -17.57 8.09 21.90
CA ALA A 10 -17.13 8.98 22.99
C ALA A 10 -17.48 8.43 24.39
N SER A 11 -18.47 7.53 24.49
CA SER A 11 -18.79 6.79 25.72
C SER A 11 -17.82 5.62 25.97
N LEU A 12 -17.41 4.89 24.93
CA LEU A 12 -16.41 3.81 25.02
C LEU A 12 -15.00 4.32 25.33
N PHE A 13 -14.62 5.48 24.79
CA PHE A 13 -13.33 6.15 25.09
C PHE A 13 -13.24 6.65 26.55
N ARG A 14 -14.38 7.00 27.18
CA ARG A 14 -14.44 7.31 28.63
C ARG A 14 -14.43 6.06 29.50
N TYR A 15 -14.91 4.93 28.98
CA TYR A 15 -14.94 3.66 29.69
C TYR A 15 -13.53 3.04 29.81
N SER A 16 -12.68 3.17 28.77
CA SER A 16 -11.29 2.70 28.82
C SER A 16 -10.39 3.53 29.77
N GLN A 17 -10.59 4.86 29.85
CA GLN A 17 -9.93 5.71 30.85
C GLN A 17 -10.41 5.43 32.30
N SER A 18 -11.67 5.03 32.47
CA SER A 18 -12.24 4.58 33.76
C SER A 18 -11.65 3.22 34.21
N LEU A 19 -11.38 2.31 33.27
CA LEU A 19 -10.74 1.02 33.57
C LEU A 19 -9.24 1.17 33.89
N SER A 20 -8.55 2.14 33.29
CA SER A 20 -7.14 2.45 33.62
C SER A 20 -6.97 3.20 34.96
N SER A 21 -8.02 3.80 35.51
CA SER A 21 -7.97 4.56 36.78
C SER A 21 -8.47 3.78 37.99
N LYS A 22 -9.01 2.56 37.80
CA LYS A 22 -9.56 1.72 38.88
C LYS A 22 -8.66 0.55 39.33
N THR A 23 -7.47 0.38 38.76
CA THR A 23 -6.54 -0.72 39.09
C THR A 23 -5.37 -0.32 39.98
N LEU A 24 -5.44 0.82 40.68
CA LEU A 24 -4.36 1.32 41.53
C LEU A 24 -4.85 1.84 42.88
N THR A 25 -5.46 0.97 43.69
CA THR A 25 -5.58 1.19 45.14
C THR A 25 -5.56 -0.11 45.93
N HIS A 26 -4.67 -0.14 46.93
CA HIS A 26 -4.58 -1.04 48.09
C HIS A 26 -3.93 -2.43 47.95
N LEU A 27 -2.61 -2.46 48.15
CA LEU A 27 -1.94 -3.48 48.97
C LEU A 27 -2.06 -3.10 50.46
N PRO A 28 -2.08 -4.08 51.38
CA PRO A 28 -1.48 -3.89 52.70
C PRO A 28 -0.30 -4.84 52.95
N HIS A 29 0.61 -4.32 53.76
CA HIS A 29 1.94 -4.77 54.14
C HIS A 29 2.05 -6.19 54.73
N SER A 30 3.16 -6.86 54.46
CA SER A 30 4.03 -7.47 55.50
C SER A 30 5.39 -7.93 54.91
N SER A 31 6.45 -7.76 55.69
CA SER A 31 7.81 -8.29 55.50
C SER A 31 8.41 -8.54 56.90
N PRO A 32 9.58 -9.21 57.09
CA PRO A 32 10.27 -10.26 56.31
C PRO A 32 10.69 -11.47 57.21
N SER A 33 11.18 -12.59 56.65
CA SER A 33 12.21 -13.42 57.32
C SER A 33 12.86 -14.51 56.45
N SER A 34 14.19 -14.63 56.67
CA SER A 34 15.09 -15.80 56.55
C SER A 34 15.39 -16.46 55.20
N THR A 35 16.61 -16.18 54.72
CA THR A 35 17.58 -17.12 54.09
C THR A 35 17.96 -18.25 55.10
N PRO A 36 18.64 -19.38 54.73
CA PRO A 36 19.75 -19.46 53.75
C PRO A 36 20.01 -20.81 53.00
N PHE A 37 21.05 -20.74 52.14
CA PHE A 37 21.98 -21.79 51.65
C PHE A 37 21.90 -22.40 50.21
N PHE A 38 23.08 -22.35 49.58
CA PHE A 38 23.62 -22.70 48.24
C PHE A 38 23.95 -24.23 48.10
N PRO A 39 24.51 -24.80 46.97
CA PRO A 39 25.33 -24.18 45.91
C PRO A 39 25.19 -24.67 44.43
N SER A 40 26.00 -23.98 43.63
CA SER A 40 26.32 -23.94 42.19
C SER A 40 26.80 -25.20 41.45
N THR A 41 26.65 -25.17 40.12
CA THR A 41 27.58 -25.49 38.98
C THR A 41 26.71 -25.96 37.78
N SER A 42 26.90 -25.71 36.47
CA SER A 42 28.04 -25.33 35.61
C SER A 42 27.53 -24.83 34.24
N SER A 43 28.14 -23.74 33.73
CA SER A 43 28.47 -23.32 32.33
C SER A 43 27.69 -23.74 31.05
N PRO A 44 27.79 -22.94 29.96
CA PRO A 44 26.76 -22.80 28.92
C PRO A 44 27.05 -23.54 27.61
N LEU A 45 26.00 -23.93 26.88
CA LEU A 45 26.10 -24.37 25.48
C LEU A 45 25.77 -23.22 24.53
N ARG A 46 26.84 -22.68 23.96
CA ARG A 46 26.88 -21.81 22.78
C ARG A 46 27.21 -22.72 21.60
N ASN A 47 26.42 -22.71 20.52
CA ASN A 47 26.88 -23.21 19.23
C ASN A 47 26.33 -22.37 18.07
N PRO A 48 27.19 -21.70 17.30
CA PRO A 48 26.90 -21.06 16.02
C PRO A 48 27.56 -21.81 14.85
N ARG A 49 26.86 -22.09 13.74
CA ARG A 49 27.40 -22.37 12.38
C ARG A 49 26.26 -22.07 11.38
N PHE A 50 26.45 -21.40 10.23
CA PHE A 50 27.30 -21.81 9.11
C PHE A 50 27.68 -20.63 8.19
N PHE A 51 28.98 -20.45 7.95
CA PHE A 51 29.57 -20.05 6.66
C PHE A 51 31.04 -20.52 6.64
N SER A 52 31.37 -21.41 5.71
CA SER A 52 32.73 -21.68 5.18
C SER A 52 32.56 -22.77 4.12
N GLN A 53 33.27 -22.88 3.00
CA GLN A 53 34.36 -22.18 2.32
C GLN A 53 34.64 -23.13 1.13
N VAL A 54 34.99 -22.64 -0.06
CA VAL A 54 35.96 -23.35 -0.90
C VAL A 54 36.80 -22.30 -1.62
N SER A 55 38.11 -22.37 -1.40
CA SER A 55 39.15 -21.77 -2.24
C SER A 55 40.24 -22.82 -2.48
N THR A 56 40.96 -22.61 -3.60
CA THR A 56 42.35 -22.97 -3.98
C THR A 56 42.52 -24.04 -5.08
N ASN A 57 43.06 -23.62 -6.23
CA ASN A 57 44.49 -23.84 -6.56
C ASN A 57 44.99 -23.05 -7.80
N ILE A 58 46.30 -22.83 -7.81
CA ILE A 58 47.15 -21.96 -8.65
C ILE A 58 47.99 -22.83 -9.63
N THR A 59 48.34 -22.35 -10.84
CA THR A 59 49.73 -22.32 -11.41
C THR A 59 49.84 -21.59 -12.78
N HIS A 60 50.80 -20.63 -12.86
CA HIS A 60 51.62 -20.01 -13.94
C HIS A 60 51.38 -20.37 -15.44
N SER A 61 51.54 -19.54 -16.49
CA SER A 61 52.63 -18.60 -16.93
C SER A 61 52.33 -17.93 -18.31
N ASP A 62 52.48 -16.59 -18.43
CA ASP A 62 52.92 -15.65 -19.54
C ASP A 62 52.58 -15.86 -21.07
N PRO A 63 52.84 -14.87 -21.99
CA PRO A 63 52.02 -13.67 -22.30
C PRO A 63 51.75 -13.48 -23.83
N HIS A 64 50.87 -12.55 -24.25
CA HIS A 64 51.01 -11.65 -25.43
C HIS A 64 49.69 -10.92 -25.81
N LEU A 65 49.81 -9.58 -25.95
CA LEU A 65 49.21 -8.65 -26.93
C LEU A 65 47.70 -8.74 -27.27
N SER A 66 46.92 -7.70 -26.94
CA SER A 66 46.55 -6.60 -27.86
C SER A 66 45.43 -5.71 -27.28
N GLU A 67 45.51 -4.42 -27.62
CA GLU A 67 44.60 -3.32 -27.34
C GLU A 67 43.12 -3.60 -27.64
N SER A 68 42.21 -3.05 -26.82
CA SER A 68 41.16 -2.15 -27.30
C SER A 68 40.33 -1.58 -26.13
N THR A 69 40.15 -0.27 -26.21
CA THR A 69 39.27 0.64 -25.47
C THR A 69 37.82 0.16 -25.41
N ASP A 70 37.14 0.45 -24.29
CA ASP A 70 35.87 1.20 -24.21
C ASP A 70 35.16 0.93 -22.86
N ALA A 71 35.03 1.99 -22.05
CA ALA A 71 34.19 2.05 -20.87
C ALA A 71 32.90 2.81 -21.21
N PRO A 72 31.71 2.41 -20.73
CA PRO A 72 30.49 3.16 -21.02
C PRO A 72 30.40 4.41 -20.15
N GLU A 73 30.16 5.54 -20.82
CA GLU A 73 29.82 6.84 -20.25
C GLU A 73 28.51 6.77 -19.46
N ALA A 74 28.45 7.51 -18.34
CA ALA A 74 27.24 7.70 -17.55
C ALA A 74 26.51 8.97 -18.03
N ASP A 75 25.19 8.84 -18.22
CA ASP A 75 24.29 9.90 -18.71
C ASP A 75 24.28 11.17 -17.82
N PRO A 76 24.15 12.37 -18.42
CA PRO A 76 24.04 13.63 -17.70
C PRO A 76 22.59 13.89 -17.22
N PHE A 77 22.43 14.31 -15.96
CA PHE A 77 21.17 14.88 -15.47
C PHE A 77 21.13 16.40 -15.70
N PRO A 78 19.96 16.98 -16.01
CA PRO A 78 19.85 18.34 -16.54
C PRO A 78 19.89 19.45 -15.48
N GLU A 79 20.49 20.58 -15.87
CA GLU A 79 20.45 21.87 -15.17
C GLU A 79 19.14 22.63 -15.40
N SER A 80 18.61 23.22 -14.33
CA SER A 80 18.28 24.65 -14.21
C SER A 80 17.30 24.86 -13.05
N PHE A 81 17.60 25.77 -12.11
CA PHE A 81 16.59 26.61 -11.46
C PHE A 81 17.25 27.85 -10.84
N ALA A 82 16.77 29.02 -11.27
CA ALA A 82 17.04 30.32 -10.67
C ALA A 82 16.03 30.61 -9.53
N GLU A 83 16.46 31.52 -8.66
CA GLU A 83 15.97 31.87 -7.31
C GLU A 83 14.47 32.23 -7.16
N ASN A 84 13.92 31.95 -5.97
CA ASN A 84 13.38 32.99 -5.08
C ASN A 84 13.04 32.48 -3.66
N GLY A 85 13.23 33.35 -2.68
CA GLY A 85 13.25 33.04 -1.25
C GLY A 85 11.96 32.43 -0.68
N ALA A 86 12.08 31.20 -0.21
CA ALA A 86 11.44 30.63 0.97
C ALA A 86 12.26 29.39 1.35
N ALA A 87 12.42 29.10 2.64
CA ALA A 87 13.13 27.90 3.09
C ALA A 87 12.39 26.63 2.58
N GLN A 88 12.81 26.09 1.44
CA GLN A 88 12.32 24.82 0.92
C GLN A 88 13.31 23.71 1.24
N MET A 89 12.79 22.75 1.99
CA MET A 89 13.46 21.53 2.42
C MET A 89 13.76 20.64 1.21
N ILE A 90 14.99 20.15 1.15
CA ILE A 90 15.40 19.12 0.20
C ILE A 90 14.68 17.82 0.57
N ASN A 91 13.66 17.44 -0.20
CA ASN A 91 13.07 16.10 -0.18
C ASN A 91 13.88 15.21 -1.12
N PHE A 92 14.87 14.50 -0.58
CA PHE A 92 15.36 13.29 -1.24
C PHE A 92 14.36 12.17 -0.98
N ALA A 93 13.55 11.82 -1.98
CA ALA A 93 12.82 10.56 -1.99
C ALA A 93 13.83 9.41 -2.18
N PRO A 94 13.67 8.26 -1.49
CA PRO A 94 14.43 7.07 -1.86
C PRO A 94 13.96 6.60 -3.23
N SER A 95 14.92 6.34 -4.11
CA SER A 95 14.71 5.74 -5.43
C SER A 95 14.11 4.34 -5.26
N ASP A 96 12.83 4.17 -5.58
CA ASP A 96 12.26 2.84 -5.83
C ASP A 96 12.75 2.37 -7.20
N GLY A 97 13.69 1.42 -7.19
CA GLY A 97 14.00 0.60 -8.37
C GLY A 97 12.80 -0.28 -8.68
N ILE A 98 12.09 0.05 -9.76
CA ILE A 98 11.10 -0.82 -10.38
C ILE A 98 11.89 -1.75 -11.29
N GLU A 99 12.21 -2.96 -10.79
CA GLU A 99 12.50 -4.08 -11.67
C GLU A 99 11.21 -4.41 -12.44
N GLN A 100 11.23 -4.19 -13.74
CA GLN A 100 10.23 -4.69 -14.67
C GLN A 100 10.43 -6.20 -14.84
N ASP A 101 9.69 -7.00 -14.08
CA ASP A 101 9.42 -8.38 -14.46
C ASP A 101 8.16 -8.43 -15.34
N SER A 102 8.39 -8.43 -16.65
CA SER A 102 7.42 -8.84 -17.66
C SER A 102 7.24 -10.36 -17.62
N MET A 103 6.44 -10.87 -16.69
CA MET A 103 5.97 -12.26 -16.75
C MET A 103 4.67 -12.36 -17.56
N SER A 104 4.86 -12.77 -18.82
CA SER A 104 3.85 -13.40 -19.65
C SER A 104 3.34 -14.68 -18.98
N PHE A 105 2.04 -14.79 -18.71
CA PHE A 105 1.43 -16.09 -18.43
C PHE A 105 1.11 -16.77 -19.76
N GLY A 106 1.96 -17.72 -20.13
CA GLY A 106 1.61 -18.81 -21.04
C GLY A 106 0.80 -19.83 -20.25
N GLU A 107 -0.42 -20.10 -20.70
CA GLU A 107 -1.20 -21.24 -20.26
C GLU A 107 -0.65 -22.49 -20.97
N ASN A 108 -0.06 -23.40 -20.19
CA ASN A 108 0.03 -24.82 -20.53
C ASN A 108 0.46 -25.61 -19.30
N SER A 109 -0.49 -26.35 -18.71
CA SER A 109 -0.19 -27.65 -18.11
C SER A 109 -1.48 -28.46 -17.98
N SER A 110 -1.62 -29.40 -18.90
CA SER A 110 -2.45 -30.61 -18.80
C SER A 110 -1.87 -31.57 -17.76
N ALA A 111 -2.72 -32.13 -16.90
CA ALA A 111 -2.58 -33.47 -16.30
C ALA A 111 -3.95 -33.82 -15.70
N HIS A 112 -4.75 -34.66 -16.37
CA HIS A 112 -4.86 -36.10 -16.11
C HIS A 112 -4.91 -36.45 -14.62
N LEU A 113 -6.11 -36.79 -14.13
CA LEU A 113 -6.27 -37.69 -13.00
C LEU A 113 -7.35 -38.72 -13.33
N ASP A 114 -6.90 -39.97 -13.22
CA ASP A 114 -7.56 -41.22 -13.52
C ASP A 114 -8.77 -41.52 -12.64
N VAL A 115 -9.68 -42.27 -13.26
CA VAL A 115 -10.82 -42.97 -12.69
C VAL A 115 -10.35 -44.33 -12.16
N SER A 116 -10.66 -44.64 -10.90
CA SER A 116 -10.87 -45.98 -10.31
C SER A 116 -10.82 -45.84 -8.78
N ALA A 117 -11.47 -46.61 -7.91
CA ALA A 117 -12.57 -47.59 -7.91
C ALA A 117 -12.83 -47.89 -6.41
N SER A 118 -13.85 -48.71 -6.09
CA SER A 118 -14.33 -49.22 -4.78
C SER A 118 -15.46 -48.38 -4.18
N ASP A 119 -16.73 -48.78 -4.20
CA ASP A 119 -17.41 -50.06 -3.95
C ASP A 119 -17.35 -50.56 -2.49
N GLU A 120 -18.55 -50.84 -2.00
CA GLU A 120 -19.00 -51.51 -0.77
C GLU A 120 -18.64 -50.91 0.61
N LEU A 121 -19.69 -50.49 1.36
CA LEU A 121 -20.03 -51.11 2.65
C LEU A 121 -21.48 -50.81 3.06
N SER A 122 -22.07 -51.88 3.57
CA SER A 122 -23.47 -52.20 3.83
C SER A 122 -24.05 -51.67 5.14
N GLU A 123 -25.39 -51.54 5.12
CA GLU A 123 -26.38 -51.86 6.15
C GLU A 123 -26.09 -51.58 7.63
N GLN A 124 -26.94 -50.74 8.25
CA GLN A 124 -27.94 -51.12 9.26
C GLN A 124 -28.59 -49.84 9.84
N PHE A 125 -29.92 -49.81 9.95
CA PHE A 125 -30.67 -49.59 11.21
C PHE A 125 -32.17 -49.34 10.93
N GLU A 126 -32.96 -50.34 11.31
CA GLU A 126 -34.26 -50.29 12.01
C GLU A 126 -35.50 -49.62 11.37
N GLU A 127 -36.39 -50.52 10.92
CA GLU A 127 -37.85 -50.47 11.04
C GLU A 127 -38.36 -49.65 12.24
N ASN A 128 -39.19 -48.65 11.99
CA ASN A 128 -40.39 -48.36 12.78
C ASN A 128 -41.26 -47.28 12.11
N GLY A 129 -42.55 -47.60 11.96
CA GLY A 129 -43.60 -46.58 11.99
C GLY A 129 -44.21 -46.22 10.64
N ASP A 130 -45.13 -47.08 10.19
CA ASP A 130 -46.20 -46.77 9.26
C ASP A 130 -46.92 -45.46 9.68
N ILE A 131 -46.67 -44.37 8.97
CA ILE A 131 -47.59 -43.24 8.87
C ILE A 131 -47.86 -43.06 7.38
N ARG A 132 -48.97 -43.65 6.94
CA ARG A 132 -49.65 -43.31 5.71
C ARG A 132 -50.00 -41.82 5.74
N THR A 133 -49.19 -41.01 5.08
CA THR A 133 -49.66 -39.78 4.45
C THR A 133 -49.71 -40.06 2.97
N GLU A 134 -50.91 -40.28 2.46
CA GLU A 134 -51.26 -40.16 1.05
C GLU A 134 -50.88 -38.74 0.59
N ASN A 135 -49.66 -38.59 0.06
CA ASN A 135 -49.36 -37.54 -0.88
C ASN A 135 -48.90 -38.27 -2.13
N ASP A 136 -49.78 -38.31 -3.13
CA ASP A 136 -49.46 -38.73 -4.49
C ASP A 136 -48.37 -37.80 -5.05
N GLU A 137 -47.09 -38.09 -4.78
CA GLU A 137 -46.00 -37.65 -5.64
C GLU A 137 -46.11 -38.45 -6.94
N GLN A 138 -46.89 -37.91 -7.87
CA GLN A 138 -46.97 -38.40 -9.23
C GLN A 138 -45.58 -38.22 -9.85
N VAL A 139 -44.75 -39.27 -9.81
CA VAL A 139 -43.47 -39.31 -10.52
C VAL A 139 -43.79 -39.22 -12.01
N HIS A 140 -43.71 -38.01 -12.56
CA HIS A 140 -43.91 -37.77 -13.98
C HIS A 140 -42.71 -38.35 -14.72
N GLU A 141 -42.93 -39.47 -15.42
CA GLU A 141 -41.93 -40.11 -16.25
C GLU A 141 -41.52 -39.15 -17.37
N ILE A 142 -40.29 -38.66 -17.34
CA ILE A 142 -39.77 -37.74 -18.36
C ILE A 142 -39.64 -38.51 -19.68
N ASP A 143 -40.39 -38.08 -20.70
CA ASP A 143 -40.26 -38.60 -22.05
C ASP A 143 -38.88 -38.23 -22.62
N VAL A 144 -37.96 -39.19 -22.60
CA VAL A 144 -36.57 -39.05 -23.02
C VAL A 144 -36.47 -38.68 -24.50
N GLU A 145 -37.38 -39.17 -25.34
CA GLU A 145 -37.40 -38.89 -26.78
C GLU A 145 -37.83 -37.44 -27.05
N GLN A 146 -38.82 -36.93 -26.31
CA GLN A 146 -39.19 -35.51 -26.37
C GLN A 146 -38.07 -34.60 -25.88
N LEU A 147 -37.36 -34.99 -24.82
CA LEU A 147 -36.22 -34.24 -24.29
C LEU A 147 -35.07 -34.17 -25.31
N GLU A 148 -34.66 -35.28 -25.90
CA GLU A 148 -33.58 -35.32 -26.90
C GLU A 148 -33.92 -34.48 -28.15
N ASN A 149 -35.16 -34.59 -28.64
CA ASN A 149 -35.64 -33.79 -29.76
C ASN A 149 -35.61 -32.28 -29.44
N LEU A 150 -36.06 -31.89 -28.26
CA LEU A 150 -36.02 -30.50 -27.79
C LEU A 150 -34.58 -29.98 -27.65
N LEU A 151 -33.69 -30.77 -27.06
CA LEU A 151 -32.28 -30.40 -26.87
C LEU A 151 -31.56 -30.21 -28.21
N SER A 152 -31.82 -31.08 -29.18
CA SER A 152 -31.27 -30.94 -30.55
C SER A 152 -31.73 -29.65 -31.23
N LEU A 153 -32.98 -29.23 -31.00
CA LEU A 153 -33.53 -27.98 -31.52
C LEU A 153 -32.88 -26.77 -30.84
N LEU A 154 -32.78 -26.77 -29.51
CA LEU A 154 -32.19 -25.67 -28.74
C LEU A 154 -30.69 -25.49 -29.01
N GLN A 155 -29.99 -26.56 -29.41
CA GLN A 155 -28.58 -26.51 -29.82
C GLN A 155 -28.38 -26.05 -31.27
N SER A 156 -29.36 -26.26 -32.15
CA SER A 156 -29.26 -25.96 -33.60
C SER A 156 -29.93 -24.65 -34.03
N SER A 157 -30.86 -24.12 -33.25
CA SER A 157 -31.63 -22.94 -33.63
C SER A 157 -30.84 -21.63 -33.45
N SER A 158 -30.61 -20.89 -34.54
CA SER A 158 -30.11 -19.51 -34.53
C SER A 158 -31.19 -18.46 -34.80
N ASP A 159 -32.40 -18.89 -35.16
CA ASP A 159 -33.40 -18.04 -35.80
C ASP A 159 -34.69 -17.96 -34.98
N GLY A 160 -35.37 -16.80 -35.04
CA GLY A 160 -36.56 -16.44 -34.24
C GLY A 160 -37.83 -17.27 -34.48
N SER A 161 -37.73 -18.47 -35.07
CA SER A 161 -38.81 -19.45 -35.26
C SER A 161 -38.90 -20.50 -34.14
N LEU A 162 -38.08 -20.37 -33.09
CA LEU A 162 -38.02 -21.33 -32.00
C LEU A 162 -39.37 -21.51 -31.29
N GLU A 163 -40.09 -20.42 -30.96
CA GLU A 163 -41.41 -20.50 -30.30
C GLU A 163 -42.43 -21.32 -31.11
N TRP A 164 -42.47 -21.13 -32.44
CA TRP A 164 -43.38 -21.89 -33.32
C TRP A 164 -43.04 -23.38 -33.38
N SER A 165 -41.76 -23.72 -33.27
CA SER A 165 -41.31 -25.11 -33.28
C SER A 165 -41.67 -25.80 -31.96
N LEU A 166 -41.60 -25.08 -30.84
CA LEU A 166 -42.01 -25.57 -29.52
C LEU A 166 -43.52 -25.84 -29.44
N ASP A 167 -44.35 -24.97 -30.01
CA ASP A 167 -45.82 -25.17 -30.06
C ASP A 167 -46.24 -26.47 -30.78
N LYS A 168 -45.42 -26.93 -31.73
CA LYS A 168 -45.68 -28.15 -32.50
C LYS A 168 -45.23 -29.44 -31.80
N MET A 169 -44.36 -29.36 -30.80
CA MET A 169 -43.79 -30.53 -30.13
C MET A 169 -44.75 -31.18 -29.13
N GLY A 170 -45.82 -30.48 -28.71
CA GLY A 170 -46.84 -31.07 -27.82
C GLY A 170 -46.28 -31.50 -26.45
N LEU A 171 -45.27 -30.77 -25.94
CA LEU A 171 -44.54 -31.13 -24.74
C LEU A 171 -45.41 -31.10 -23.48
N SER A 172 -45.26 -32.12 -22.63
CA SER A 172 -45.81 -32.14 -21.28
C SER A 172 -44.82 -31.45 -20.32
N LEU A 173 -45.12 -30.22 -19.93
CA LEU A 173 -44.23 -29.43 -19.08
C LEU A 173 -44.53 -29.67 -17.60
N HIS A 174 -43.53 -30.16 -16.88
CA HIS A 174 -43.49 -30.25 -15.41
C HIS A 174 -42.23 -29.58 -14.89
N GLU A 175 -42.19 -29.21 -13.59
CA GLU A 175 -41.06 -28.50 -12.98
C GLU A 175 -39.72 -29.21 -13.25
N GLU A 176 -39.65 -30.52 -12.99
CA GLU A 176 -38.43 -31.30 -13.18
C GLU A 176 -37.97 -31.32 -14.65
N PHE A 177 -38.89 -31.44 -15.60
CA PHE A 177 -38.58 -31.40 -17.04
C PHE A 177 -37.95 -30.06 -17.44
N VAL A 178 -38.53 -28.94 -16.99
CA VAL A 178 -38.03 -27.60 -17.32
C VAL A 178 -36.66 -27.36 -16.68
N VAL A 179 -36.46 -27.74 -15.42
CA VAL A 179 -35.15 -27.64 -14.75
C VAL A 179 -34.09 -28.45 -15.49
N ARG A 180 -34.40 -29.69 -15.89
CA ARG A 180 -33.47 -30.55 -16.65
C ARG A 180 -33.05 -29.93 -17.99
N VAL A 181 -33.99 -29.33 -18.73
CA VAL A 181 -33.69 -28.62 -19.98
C VAL A 181 -32.76 -27.43 -19.72
N LEU A 182 -33.01 -26.65 -18.66
CA LEU A 182 -32.20 -25.48 -18.30
C LEU A 182 -30.79 -25.85 -17.82
N GLU A 183 -30.64 -26.97 -17.10
CA GLU A 183 -29.35 -27.45 -16.60
C GLU A 183 -28.50 -28.16 -17.66
N THR A 184 -29.06 -28.42 -18.85
CA THR A 184 -28.34 -29.14 -19.90
C THR A 184 -27.21 -28.28 -20.47
N PRO A 185 -25.96 -28.79 -20.50
CA PRO A 185 -24.82 -28.03 -21.01
C PRO A 185 -24.90 -27.80 -22.53
N ASN A 186 -24.16 -26.80 -23.01
CA ASN A 186 -23.97 -26.47 -24.43
C ASN A 186 -25.20 -25.88 -25.18
N ILE A 187 -26.20 -25.38 -24.47
CA ILE A 187 -27.30 -24.62 -25.07
C ILE A 187 -26.96 -23.12 -25.10
N LEU A 188 -27.32 -22.43 -26.18
CA LEU A 188 -27.17 -20.98 -26.27
C LEU A 188 -28.08 -20.27 -25.26
N SER A 189 -27.55 -19.31 -24.51
CA SER A 189 -28.30 -18.58 -23.48
C SER A 189 -29.54 -17.87 -24.01
N GLU A 190 -29.52 -17.39 -25.27
CA GLU A 190 -30.70 -16.78 -25.91
C GLU A 190 -31.82 -17.80 -26.16
N ASN A 191 -31.48 -19.05 -26.47
CA ASN A 191 -32.44 -20.14 -26.67
C ASN A 191 -33.04 -20.60 -25.33
N LEU A 192 -32.26 -20.58 -24.25
CA LEU A 192 -32.77 -20.86 -22.90
C LEU A 192 -33.75 -19.78 -22.41
N ILE A 193 -33.44 -18.51 -22.62
CA ILE A 193 -34.32 -17.39 -22.25
C ILE A 193 -35.63 -17.44 -23.05
N THR A 194 -35.56 -17.73 -24.34
CA THR A 194 -36.76 -17.85 -25.20
C THR A 194 -37.58 -19.08 -24.86
N PHE A 195 -36.95 -20.23 -24.62
CA PHE A 195 -37.62 -21.44 -24.12
C PHE A 195 -38.35 -21.17 -22.79
N PHE A 196 -37.69 -20.54 -21.81
CA PHE A 196 -38.32 -20.20 -20.54
C PHE A 196 -39.51 -19.25 -20.72
N LYS A 197 -39.37 -18.22 -21.56
CA LYS A 197 -40.48 -17.28 -21.87
C LYS A 197 -41.67 -18.01 -22.50
N TRP A 198 -41.41 -18.97 -23.39
CA TRP A 198 -42.44 -19.81 -23.99
C TRP A 198 -43.09 -20.74 -22.96
N ALA A 199 -42.30 -21.49 -22.18
CA ALA A 199 -42.80 -22.39 -21.14
C ALA A 199 -43.68 -21.63 -20.12
N SER A 200 -43.25 -20.42 -19.78
CA SER A 200 -43.98 -19.49 -18.91
C SER A 200 -45.26 -18.89 -19.52
N LYS A 201 -45.44 -18.93 -20.85
CA LYS A 201 -46.71 -18.59 -21.51
C LYS A 201 -47.69 -19.76 -21.47
N VAL A 202 -47.16 -20.99 -21.58
CA VAL A 202 -47.95 -22.23 -21.59
C VAL A 202 -48.42 -22.57 -20.18
N VAL A 203 -47.53 -22.50 -19.19
CA VAL A 203 -47.81 -22.74 -17.77
C VAL A 203 -47.30 -21.54 -16.97
N SER A 204 -48.23 -20.73 -16.45
CA SER A 204 -47.88 -19.50 -15.74
C SER A 204 -47.14 -19.74 -14.42
N GLU A 205 -47.39 -20.89 -13.77
CA GLU A 205 -46.82 -21.27 -12.47
C GLU A 205 -45.29 -21.37 -12.48
N PHE A 206 -44.67 -21.63 -13.64
CA PHE A 206 -43.20 -21.66 -13.75
C PHE A 206 -42.55 -20.29 -13.52
N ARG A 207 -43.27 -19.19 -13.75
CA ARG A 207 -42.76 -17.85 -13.42
C ARG A 207 -42.67 -17.62 -11.92
N ASP A 208 -43.47 -18.33 -11.16
CA ASP A 208 -43.61 -18.17 -9.71
C ASP A 208 -42.81 -19.25 -8.95
N THR A 209 -42.12 -20.15 -9.68
CA THR A 209 -41.35 -21.26 -9.10
C THR A 209 -39.87 -20.89 -8.91
N PRO A 210 -39.37 -20.77 -7.67
CA PRO A 210 -37.99 -20.33 -7.41
C PRO A 210 -36.91 -21.24 -8.00
N SER A 211 -37.14 -22.55 -8.03
CA SER A 211 -36.19 -23.55 -8.54
C SER A 211 -35.93 -23.36 -10.04
N VAL A 212 -37.00 -23.16 -10.82
CA VAL A 212 -36.93 -22.96 -12.28
C VAL A 212 -36.22 -21.65 -12.61
N VAL A 213 -36.56 -20.57 -11.90
CA VAL A 213 -35.91 -19.25 -12.09
C VAL A 213 -34.43 -19.31 -11.72
N HIS A 214 -34.07 -19.99 -10.63
CA HIS A 214 -32.67 -20.18 -10.24
C HIS A 214 -31.88 -21.00 -11.27
N ALA A 215 -32.44 -22.10 -11.78
CA ALA A 215 -31.81 -22.92 -12.82
C ALA A 215 -31.54 -22.11 -14.10
N LEU A 216 -32.51 -21.28 -14.53
CA LEU A 216 -32.34 -20.38 -15.68
C LEU A 216 -31.19 -19.39 -15.46
N VAL A 217 -31.17 -18.71 -14.30
CA VAL A 217 -30.13 -17.73 -13.99
C VAL A 217 -28.75 -18.38 -14.00
N ARG A 218 -28.61 -19.55 -13.38
CA ARG A 218 -27.36 -20.31 -13.34
C ARG A 218 -26.87 -20.74 -14.72
N ALA A 219 -27.79 -21.24 -15.55
CA ALA A 219 -27.47 -21.68 -16.90
C ALA A 219 -26.98 -20.51 -17.78
N VAL A 220 -27.69 -19.39 -17.75
CA VAL A 220 -27.32 -18.20 -18.54
C VAL A 220 -26.06 -17.52 -17.99
N CYS A 221 -25.89 -17.45 -16.68
CA CYS A 221 -24.68 -16.87 -16.05
C CYS A 221 -23.41 -17.69 -16.32
N SER A 222 -23.53 -18.96 -16.72
CA SER A 222 -22.41 -19.84 -17.07
C SER A 222 -21.79 -19.51 -18.44
N SER A 223 -22.53 -18.84 -19.34
CA SER A 223 -22.06 -18.45 -20.69
C SER A 223 -22.15 -16.93 -20.89
N PRO A 224 -21.06 -16.17 -20.67
CA PRO A 224 -21.13 -14.72 -20.50
C PRO A 224 -21.16 -13.96 -21.83
N ARG A 225 -22.36 -13.80 -22.42
CA ARG A 225 -22.60 -12.83 -23.50
C ARG A 225 -23.33 -11.59 -22.95
N LYS A 226 -22.91 -10.40 -23.41
CA LYS A 226 -23.48 -9.13 -22.92
C LYS A 226 -24.98 -8.99 -23.19
N LYS A 227 -25.46 -9.38 -24.38
CA LYS A 227 -26.87 -9.26 -24.78
C LYS A 227 -27.78 -10.11 -23.89
N ASP A 228 -27.30 -11.31 -23.56
CA ASP A 228 -28.05 -12.30 -22.81
C ASP A 228 -28.14 -11.90 -21.33
N ALA A 229 -27.10 -11.26 -20.78
CA ALA A 229 -27.13 -10.72 -19.42
C ALA A 229 -28.21 -9.65 -19.20
N TYR A 230 -28.38 -8.70 -20.14
CA TYR A 230 -29.44 -7.70 -20.05
C TYR A 230 -30.82 -8.32 -20.30
N SER A 231 -30.92 -9.24 -21.26
CA SER A 231 -32.18 -9.94 -21.55
C SER A 231 -32.66 -10.79 -20.37
N LEU A 232 -31.71 -11.41 -19.65
CA LEU A 232 -31.98 -12.12 -18.40
C LEU A 232 -32.37 -11.16 -17.29
N TRP A 233 -31.68 -10.03 -17.15
CA TRP A 233 -32.03 -9.03 -16.12
C TRP A 233 -33.42 -8.45 -16.35
N ASP A 234 -33.79 -8.08 -17.57
CA ASP A 234 -35.13 -7.57 -17.89
C ASP A 234 -36.23 -8.58 -17.51
N LEU A 235 -35.98 -9.87 -17.77
CA LEU A 235 -36.89 -10.95 -17.39
C LEU A 235 -36.98 -11.13 -15.86
N VAL A 236 -35.84 -11.16 -15.17
CA VAL A 236 -35.80 -11.29 -13.70
C VAL A 236 -36.46 -10.09 -13.03
N LYS A 237 -36.29 -8.89 -13.58
CA LYS A 237 -36.95 -7.67 -13.14
C LYS A 237 -38.47 -7.74 -13.32
N GLU A 238 -38.95 -8.23 -14.47
CA GLU A 238 -40.38 -8.45 -14.71
C GLU A 238 -40.98 -9.46 -13.70
N ILE A 239 -40.24 -10.50 -13.35
CA ILE A 239 -40.66 -11.50 -12.35
C ILE A 239 -40.71 -10.87 -10.95
N GLY A 240 -39.65 -10.14 -10.56
CA GLY A 240 -39.54 -9.53 -9.22
C GLY A 240 -40.49 -8.36 -8.96
N GLU A 241 -40.96 -7.65 -9.99
CA GLU A 241 -41.92 -6.54 -9.84
C GLU A 241 -43.37 -7.04 -9.65
N LYS A 242 -43.64 -8.34 -9.80
CA LYS A 242 -44.93 -8.94 -9.46
C LYS A 242 -45.04 -9.12 -7.95
N LYS A 243 -46.24 -8.90 -7.41
CA LYS A 243 -46.53 -8.82 -5.96
C LYS A 243 -46.28 -10.10 -5.12
N ASP A 244 -45.76 -11.18 -5.72
CA ASP A 244 -45.42 -12.39 -4.98
C ASP A 244 -43.98 -12.31 -4.44
N ASN A 245 -43.89 -11.80 -3.21
CA ASN A 245 -42.63 -11.65 -2.47
C ASN A 245 -42.11 -13.04 -2.06
N GLY A 246 -41.30 -13.68 -2.91
CA GLY A 246 -40.66 -14.96 -2.57
C GLY A 246 -40.09 -15.76 -3.75
N VAL A 247 -40.35 -15.34 -4.99
CA VAL A 247 -39.88 -16.06 -6.18
C VAL A 247 -38.37 -15.93 -6.39
N LEU A 248 -37.81 -14.73 -6.16
CA LEU A 248 -36.40 -14.46 -6.38
C LEU A 248 -35.58 -14.84 -5.14
N ARG A 249 -34.54 -15.64 -5.37
CA ARG A 249 -33.55 -16.01 -4.36
C ARG A 249 -32.36 -15.05 -4.39
N VAL A 250 -31.77 -14.82 -3.21
CA VAL A 250 -30.58 -13.96 -3.05
C VAL A 250 -29.41 -14.51 -3.86
N GLU A 251 -29.26 -15.83 -3.95
CA GLU A 251 -28.23 -16.51 -4.73
C GLU A 251 -28.36 -16.18 -6.23
N SER A 252 -29.58 -16.19 -6.77
CA SER A 252 -29.83 -15.84 -8.18
C SER A 252 -29.46 -14.39 -8.48
N LEU A 253 -29.83 -13.45 -7.59
CA LEU A 253 -29.46 -12.04 -7.75
C LEU A 253 -27.94 -11.82 -7.59
N ASN A 254 -27.28 -12.58 -6.70
CA ASN A 254 -25.83 -12.54 -6.54
C ASN A 254 -25.09 -13.04 -7.79
N GLU A 255 -25.59 -14.10 -8.44
CA GLU A 255 -25.06 -14.58 -9.71
C GLU A 255 -25.16 -13.52 -10.82
N LEU A 256 -26.28 -12.78 -10.89
CA LEU A 256 -26.44 -11.66 -11.81
C LEU A 256 -25.45 -10.52 -11.55
N ILE A 257 -25.27 -10.13 -10.28
CA ILE A 257 -24.29 -9.11 -9.89
C ILE A 257 -22.88 -9.58 -10.29
N ALA A 258 -22.53 -10.84 -10.03
CA ALA A 258 -21.25 -11.42 -10.40
C ALA A 258 -21.05 -11.47 -11.92
N LEU A 259 -22.09 -11.78 -12.70
CA LEU A 259 -22.07 -11.73 -14.17
C LEU A 259 -21.81 -10.30 -14.66
N PHE A 260 -22.54 -9.30 -14.13
CA PHE A 260 -22.31 -7.90 -14.48
C PHE A 260 -20.92 -7.40 -14.05
N SER A 261 -20.38 -7.89 -12.92
CA SER A 261 -19.00 -7.65 -12.50
C SER A 261 -18.00 -8.17 -13.54
N LYS A 262 -18.14 -9.44 -13.97
CA LYS A 262 -17.30 -10.06 -15.01
C LYS A 262 -17.37 -9.30 -16.35
N LEU A 263 -18.55 -8.83 -16.73
CA LEU A 263 -18.76 -8.02 -17.94
C LEU A 263 -18.31 -6.55 -17.80
N GLY A 264 -17.86 -6.14 -16.61
CA GLY A 264 -17.44 -4.77 -16.31
C GLY A 264 -18.59 -3.74 -16.35
N LYS A 265 -19.83 -4.18 -16.09
CA LYS A 265 -21.06 -3.38 -16.11
C LYS A 265 -21.52 -2.99 -14.71
N ALA A 266 -20.68 -2.22 -14.02
CA ALA A 266 -20.91 -1.80 -12.64
C ALA A 266 -22.26 -1.05 -12.41
N LYS A 267 -22.75 -0.27 -13.37
CA LYS A 267 -24.06 0.40 -13.26
C LYS A 267 -25.23 -0.59 -13.25
N ALA A 268 -25.16 -1.64 -14.07
CA ALA A 268 -26.19 -2.67 -14.10
C ALA A 268 -26.15 -3.50 -12.81
N ALA A 269 -24.94 -3.83 -12.32
CA ALA A 269 -24.78 -4.46 -11.01
C ALA A 269 -25.40 -3.63 -9.86
N MET A 270 -25.24 -2.30 -9.89
CA MET A 270 -25.89 -1.42 -8.92
C MET A 270 -27.42 -1.42 -9.05
N GLU A 271 -27.95 -1.42 -10.27
CA GLU A 271 -29.40 -1.50 -10.49
C GLU A 271 -29.99 -2.78 -9.89
N VAL A 272 -29.32 -3.93 -10.09
CA VAL A 272 -29.72 -5.18 -9.45
C VAL A 272 -29.70 -5.04 -7.93
N PHE A 273 -28.64 -4.47 -7.37
CA PHE A 273 -28.48 -4.28 -5.93
C PHE A 273 -29.56 -3.36 -5.32
N ASP A 274 -29.88 -2.24 -5.96
CA ASP A 274 -30.88 -1.29 -5.47
C ASP A 274 -32.31 -1.88 -5.49
N LYS A 275 -32.56 -2.86 -6.35
CA LYS A 275 -33.85 -3.57 -6.46
C LYS A 275 -34.06 -4.66 -5.41
N PHE A 276 -33.06 -5.02 -4.59
CA PHE A 276 -33.20 -6.06 -3.56
C PHE A 276 -34.37 -5.79 -2.61
N GLU A 277 -34.45 -4.56 -2.07
CA GLU A 277 -35.51 -4.17 -1.14
C GLU A 277 -36.89 -4.22 -1.79
N GLU A 278 -37.01 -3.81 -3.06
CA GLU A 278 -38.25 -3.86 -3.82
C GLU A 278 -38.72 -5.30 -4.09
N PHE A 279 -37.76 -6.23 -4.27
CA PHE A 279 -38.05 -7.66 -4.47
C PHE A 279 -38.27 -8.43 -3.15
N GLY A 280 -38.27 -7.75 -2.00
CA GLY A 280 -38.39 -8.39 -0.69
C GLY A 280 -37.20 -9.28 -0.32
N CYS A 281 -36.06 -9.11 -0.99
CA CYS A 281 -34.84 -9.86 -0.75
C CYS A 281 -33.92 -9.07 0.17
N GLU A 282 -33.47 -9.67 1.28
CA GLU A 282 -32.47 -9.04 2.14
C GLU A 282 -31.04 -9.31 1.61
N PRO A 283 -30.22 -8.27 1.39
CA PRO A 283 -28.82 -8.47 0.99
C PRO A 283 -28.04 -9.26 2.05
N ASN A 284 -27.34 -10.31 1.61
CA ASN A 284 -26.44 -11.08 2.45
C ASN A 284 -24.99 -10.60 2.31
N ALA A 285 -24.06 -11.21 3.05
CA ALA A 285 -22.66 -10.82 3.04
C ALA A 285 -22.02 -10.94 1.64
N ASP A 286 -22.40 -11.96 0.86
CA ASP A 286 -21.90 -12.17 -0.50
C ASP A 286 -22.49 -11.14 -1.48
N THR A 287 -23.75 -10.73 -1.29
CA THR A 287 -24.36 -9.64 -2.06
C THR A 287 -23.53 -8.36 -1.97
N TYR A 288 -23.19 -7.94 -0.74
CA TYR A 288 -22.36 -6.76 -0.53
C TYR A 288 -20.97 -6.91 -1.17
N TYR A 289 -20.34 -8.07 -1.00
CA TYR A 289 -19.02 -8.33 -1.60
C TYR A 289 -19.04 -8.25 -3.13
N PHE A 290 -19.97 -8.95 -3.80
CA PHE A 290 -20.03 -8.97 -5.27
C PHE A 290 -20.36 -7.58 -5.84
N SER A 291 -21.23 -6.82 -5.18
CA SER A 291 -21.53 -5.43 -5.56
C SER A 291 -20.29 -4.54 -5.43
N ILE A 292 -19.55 -4.64 -4.32
CA ILE A 292 -18.31 -3.88 -4.12
C ILE A 292 -17.24 -4.28 -5.15
N ASP A 293 -17.03 -5.58 -5.40
CA ASP A 293 -16.10 -6.10 -6.42
C ASP A 293 -16.41 -5.52 -7.81
N ALA A 294 -17.70 -5.51 -8.21
CA ALA A 294 -18.14 -4.96 -9.48
C ALA A 294 -17.75 -3.49 -9.67
N HIS A 295 -17.92 -2.68 -8.62
CA HIS A 295 -17.59 -1.26 -8.63
C HIS A 295 -16.08 -1.01 -8.58
N CYS A 296 -15.34 -1.77 -7.75
CA CYS A 296 -13.91 -1.63 -7.58
C CYS A 296 -13.12 -1.99 -8.85
N ARG A 297 -13.57 -2.98 -9.65
CA ARG A 297 -12.95 -3.33 -10.96
C ARG A 297 -12.98 -2.21 -12.00
N ARG A 298 -13.86 -1.22 -11.82
CA ARG A 298 -13.99 -0.04 -12.69
C ARG A 298 -13.53 1.25 -12.00
N SER A 299 -12.90 1.14 -10.83
CA SER A 299 -12.45 2.29 -10.04
C SER A 299 -13.58 3.23 -9.63
N PHE A 300 -14.83 2.75 -9.58
CA PHE A 300 -15.99 3.52 -9.10
C PHE A 300 -16.09 3.44 -7.58
N PHE A 301 -15.08 4.00 -6.90
CA PHE A 301 -14.93 3.85 -5.45
C PHE A 301 -16.03 4.53 -4.63
N ASP A 302 -16.70 5.56 -5.15
CA ASP A 302 -17.77 6.25 -4.41
C ASP A 302 -19.06 5.39 -4.36
N TRP A 303 -19.39 4.66 -5.43
CA TRP A 303 -20.49 3.68 -5.39
C TRP A 303 -20.13 2.47 -4.53
N ALA A 304 -18.90 1.96 -4.65
CA ALA A 304 -18.40 0.92 -3.76
C ALA A 304 -18.48 1.34 -2.28
N LEU A 305 -18.17 2.60 -1.98
CA LEU A 305 -18.26 3.16 -0.64
C LEU A 305 -19.71 3.15 -0.13
N SER A 306 -20.67 3.62 -0.94
CA SER A 306 -22.09 3.60 -0.58
C SER A 306 -22.60 2.19 -0.25
N VAL A 307 -22.20 1.18 -1.03
CA VAL A 307 -22.54 -0.22 -0.75
C VAL A 307 -21.85 -0.70 0.54
N SER A 308 -20.59 -0.32 0.76
CA SER A 308 -19.85 -0.70 1.98
C SER A 308 -20.40 -0.05 3.25
N GLU A 309 -20.94 1.18 3.17
CA GLU A 309 -21.63 1.82 4.28
C GLU A 309 -22.91 1.06 4.64
N LYS A 310 -23.70 0.65 3.63
CA LYS A 310 -24.87 -0.23 3.85
C LYS A 310 -24.46 -1.57 4.49
N MET A 311 -23.37 -2.18 4.01
CA MET A 311 -22.82 -3.43 4.56
C MET A 311 -22.42 -3.30 6.04
N VAL A 312 -21.73 -2.21 6.40
CA VAL A 312 -21.30 -1.93 7.78
C VAL A 312 -22.51 -1.67 8.68
N ASN A 313 -23.50 -0.90 8.21
CA ASN A 313 -24.73 -0.63 8.97
C ASN A 313 -25.59 -1.87 9.19
N ALA A 314 -25.61 -2.81 8.23
CA ALA A 314 -26.28 -4.10 8.38
C ALA A 314 -25.46 -5.11 9.20
N GLU A 315 -24.20 -4.78 9.52
CA GLU A 315 -23.23 -5.64 10.19
C GLU A 315 -23.04 -7.03 9.53
N ARG A 316 -23.24 -7.14 8.21
CA ARG A 316 -23.11 -8.39 7.45
C ARG A 316 -21.78 -8.41 6.70
N LEU A 317 -20.70 -8.77 7.39
CA LEU A 317 -19.39 -8.89 6.78
C LEU A 317 -19.22 -10.24 6.06
N PRO A 318 -18.57 -10.25 4.88
CA PRO A 318 -18.19 -11.49 4.22
C PRO A 318 -17.00 -12.16 4.93
N ASP A 319 -16.56 -13.31 4.43
CA ASP A 319 -15.40 -14.02 4.97
C ASP A 319 -14.11 -13.17 4.97
N ALA A 320 -13.10 -13.65 5.71
CA ALA A 320 -11.85 -12.93 5.93
C ALA A 320 -11.12 -12.61 4.61
N GLU A 321 -11.13 -13.51 3.63
CA GLU A 321 -10.48 -13.30 2.34
C GLU A 321 -11.16 -12.20 1.53
N LYS A 322 -12.50 -12.24 1.47
CA LYS A 322 -13.33 -11.22 0.81
C LYS A 322 -13.15 -9.85 1.47
N VAL A 323 -13.15 -9.77 2.81
CA VAL A 323 -12.83 -8.54 3.53
C VAL A 323 -11.43 -8.02 3.18
N GLY A 324 -10.43 -8.92 3.10
CA GLY A 324 -9.08 -8.57 2.66
C GLY A 324 -9.02 -7.96 1.26
N LYS A 325 -9.82 -8.45 0.32
CA LYS A 325 -9.95 -7.90 -1.04
C LYS A 325 -10.59 -6.52 -1.03
N ILE A 326 -11.68 -6.35 -0.27
CA ILE A 326 -12.37 -5.05 -0.10
C ILE A 326 -11.40 -3.99 0.43
N ILE A 327 -10.67 -4.30 1.52
CA ILE A 327 -9.65 -3.41 2.08
C ILE A 327 -8.62 -3.03 1.01
N SER A 328 -8.13 -4.02 0.27
CA SER A 328 -7.12 -3.78 -0.77
C SER A 328 -7.64 -2.89 -1.90
N TRP A 329 -8.90 -3.05 -2.32
CA TRP A 329 -9.49 -2.17 -3.33
C TRP A 329 -9.63 -0.74 -2.83
N PHE A 330 -10.13 -0.53 -1.61
CA PHE A 330 -10.25 0.82 -1.06
C PHE A 330 -8.90 1.50 -0.83
N CYS A 331 -7.87 0.77 -0.43
CA CYS A 331 -6.51 1.30 -0.39
C CYS A 331 -6.00 1.74 -1.77
N LYS A 332 -6.27 0.96 -2.85
CA LYS A 332 -5.97 1.38 -4.23
C LYS A 332 -6.75 2.64 -4.63
N GLY A 333 -7.98 2.77 -4.15
CA GLY A 333 -8.85 3.93 -4.37
C GLY A 333 -8.56 5.16 -3.52
N LYS A 334 -7.49 5.15 -2.71
CA LYS A 334 -7.16 6.22 -1.74
C LYS A 334 -8.31 6.51 -0.76
N LYS A 335 -9.06 5.47 -0.38
CA LYS A 335 -10.14 5.51 0.62
C LYS A 335 -9.70 4.76 1.89
N ALA A 336 -8.54 5.13 2.43
CA ALA A 336 -7.89 4.38 3.51
C ALA A 336 -8.71 4.42 4.83
N LYS A 337 -9.34 5.56 5.12
CA LYS A 337 -10.24 5.72 6.30
C LYS A 337 -11.41 4.75 6.26
N ASP A 338 -12.05 4.62 5.11
CA ASP A 338 -13.21 3.74 4.94
C ASP A 338 -12.79 2.26 5.03
N ALA A 339 -11.63 1.92 4.45
CA ALA A 339 -11.02 0.60 4.61
C ALA A 339 -10.71 0.27 6.08
N TYR A 340 -10.30 1.26 6.88
CA TYR A 340 -10.08 1.11 8.33
C TYR A 340 -11.38 0.83 9.09
N LEU A 341 -12.50 1.45 8.72
CA LEU A 341 -13.80 1.16 9.35
C LEU A 341 -14.21 -0.30 9.15
N ILE A 342 -13.99 -0.83 7.95
CA ILE A 342 -14.27 -2.24 7.63
C ILE A 342 -13.34 -3.16 8.42
N TYR A 343 -12.04 -2.83 8.51
CA TYR A 343 -11.10 -3.56 9.36
C TYR A 343 -11.51 -3.55 10.84
N ALA A 344 -11.93 -2.40 11.37
CA ALA A 344 -12.34 -2.27 12.76
C ALA A 344 -13.58 -3.12 13.08
N LEU A 345 -14.58 -3.13 12.19
CA LEU A 345 -15.76 -4.00 12.33
C LEU A 345 -15.38 -5.49 12.19
N ALA A 346 -14.47 -5.83 11.27
CA ALA A 346 -13.99 -7.21 11.12
C ALA A 346 -13.31 -7.69 12.41
N LYS A 347 -12.48 -6.85 13.03
CA LYS A 347 -11.82 -7.13 14.31
C LYS A 347 -12.84 -7.33 15.45
N GLU A 348 -13.89 -6.53 15.50
CA GLU A 348 -14.98 -6.69 16.49
C GLU A 348 -15.72 -8.02 16.35
N LYS A 349 -15.86 -8.52 15.12
CA LYS A 349 -16.46 -9.83 14.82
C LYS A 349 -15.44 -10.99 14.84
N GLU A 350 -14.24 -10.76 15.37
CA GLU A 350 -13.14 -11.76 15.42
C GLU A 350 -12.77 -12.33 14.05
N LEU A 351 -13.02 -11.56 12.98
CA LEU A 351 -12.69 -11.92 11.61
C LEU A 351 -11.36 -11.26 11.23
N TYR A 352 -10.32 -12.05 11.04
CA TYR A 352 -8.96 -11.55 10.78
C TYR A 352 -8.65 -11.56 9.28
N PRO A 353 -8.59 -10.39 8.60
CA PRO A 353 -8.28 -10.35 7.18
C PRO A 353 -6.83 -10.77 6.89
N PRO A 354 -6.52 -11.17 5.64
CA PRO A 354 -5.17 -11.47 5.20
C PRO A 354 -4.14 -10.40 5.58
N ARG A 355 -2.98 -10.84 6.08
CA ARG A 355 -1.88 -9.95 6.50
C ARG A 355 -1.42 -9.00 5.39
N SER A 356 -1.44 -9.45 4.13
CA SER A 356 -1.10 -8.63 2.97
C SER A 356 -2.01 -7.41 2.87
N SER A 357 -3.33 -7.60 3.05
CA SER A 357 -4.33 -6.54 3.04
C SER A 357 -4.16 -5.57 4.21
N VAL A 358 -3.91 -6.10 5.42
CA VAL A 358 -3.67 -5.28 6.62
C VAL A 358 -2.38 -4.45 6.50
N ASN A 359 -1.29 -5.05 6.03
CA ASN A 359 -0.03 -4.32 5.76
C ASN A 359 -0.22 -3.21 4.73
N PHE A 360 -1.02 -3.47 3.68
CA PHE A 360 -1.31 -2.47 2.67
C PHE A 360 -2.19 -1.34 3.23
N LEU A 361 -3.17 -1.66 4.08
CA LEU A 361 -3.98 -0.67 4.80
C LEU A 361 -3.12 0.24 5.67
N ILE A 362 -2.23 -0.31 6.50
CA ILE A 362 -1.33 0.47 7.36
C ILE A 362 -0.45 1.39 6.53
N SER A 363 0.12 0.86 5.44
CA SER A 363 0.96 1.64 4.53
C SER A 363 0.15 2.76 3.85
N SER A 364 -1.12 2.51 3.51
CA SER A 364 -2.01 3.51 2.92
C SER A 364 -2.41 4.60 3.93
N LEU A 365 -2.79 4.22 5.15
CA LEU A 365 -3.12 5.17 6.24
C LEU A 365 -1.91 6.02 6.64
N SER A 366 -0.69 5.51 6.49
CA SER A 366 0.53 6.25 6.79
C SER A 366 0.84 7.38 5.78
N ARG A 367 0.17 7.40 4.63
CA ARG A 367 0.33 8.45 3.59
C ARG A 367 -0.48 9.71 3.90
N GLU A 368 -1.53 9.60 4.72
CA GLU A 368 -2.41 10.69 5.10
C GLU A 368 -2.12 11.12 6.55
N ASP A 369 -1.92 12.42 6.77
CA ASP A 369 -1.49 12.97 8.06
C ASP A 369 -2.52 12.73 9.18
N GLU A 370 -3.81 12.82 8.86
CA GLU A 370 -4.90 12.63 9.83
C GLU A 370 -5.04 11.17 10.30
N THR A 371 -4.54 10.20 9.54
CA THR A 371 -4.75 8.77 9.79
C THR A 371 -3.52 8.03 10.29
N VAL A 372 -2.36 8.70 10.36
CA VAL A 372 -1.11 8.08 10.85
C VAL A 372 -1.30 7.46 12.24
N LYS A 373 -2.08 8.09 13.12
CA LYS A 373 -2.36 7.57 14.47
C LYS A 373 -3.18 6.28 14.46
N LEU A 374 -4.13 6.14 13.53
CA LEU A 374 -4.86 4.89 13.33
C LEU A 374 -3.93 3.78 12.83
N ALA A 375 -3.01 4.12 11.92
CA ALA A 375 -2.00 3.19 11.44
C ALA A 375 -1.07 2.71 12.56
N LEU A 376 -0.74 3.59 13.52
CA LEU A 376 0.05 3.26 14.70
C LEU A 376 -0.70 2.27 15.62
N GLU A 377 -1.97 2.53 15.92
CA GLU A 377 -2.81 1.62 16.74
C GLU A 377 -2.89 0.23 16.11
N MET A 378 -2.99 0.14 14.78
CA MET A 378 -2.99 -1.14 14.06
C MET A 378 -1.67 -1.92 14.19
N LEU A 379 -0.53 -1.27 14.45
CA LEU A 379 0.73 -1.98 14.66
C LEU A 379 0.76 -2.75 15.99
N ASP A 380 -0.01 -2.32 16.98
CA ASP A 380 -0.09 -2.99 18.28
C ASP A 380 -0.81 -4.34 18.18
N ASP A 381 -1.65 -4.52 17.16
CA ASP A 381 -2.35 -5.78 16.87
C ASP A 381 -1.42 -6.89 16.33
N PHE A 382 -0.18 -6.56 15.95
CA PHE A 382 0.76 -7.56 15.45
C PHE A 382 1.29 -8.43 16.60
N ALA A 383 0.96 -9.72 16.55
CA ALA A 383 1.59 -10.75 17.36
C ALA A 383 3.13 -10.74 17.21
N SER A 384 3.85 -11.07 18.28
CA SER A 384 5.33 -11.06 18.34
C SER A 384 5.97 -11.76 17.14
N ASP A 385 5.46 -12.94 16.78
CA ASP A 385 6.05 -13.79 15.77
C ASP A 385 5.84 -13.24 14.35
N ALA A 386 4.74 -12.50 14.16
CA ALA A 386 4.40 -11.87 12.88
C ALA A 386 5.17 -10.56 12.66
N ARG A 387 5.61 -9.89 13.72
CA ARG A 387 6.34 -8.61 13.63
C ARG A 387 7.60 -8.72 12.79
N LYS A 388 8.30 -9.86 12.82
CA LYS A 388 9.53 -10.09 12.05
C LYS A 388 9.37 -9.80 10.54
N TYR A 389 8.19 -10.03 9.98
CA TYR A 389 7.92 -9.84 8.55
C TYR A 389 7.23 -8.50 8.22
N ALA A 390 7.01 -7.65 9.23
CA ALA A 390 6.26 -6.40 9.12
C ALA A 390 7.14 -5.14 8.99
N ILE A 391 8.34 -5.23 8.40
CA ILE A 391 9.25 -4.07 8.30
C ILE A 391 8.59 -2.89 7.56
N LYS A 392 7.91 -3.17 6.44
CA LYS A 392 7.27 -2.15 5.58
C LYS A 392 6.21 -1.31 6.32
N PRO A 393 5.18 -1.89 6.97
CA PRO A 393 4.17 -1.10 7.68
C PRO A 393 4.76 -0.28 8.83
N PHE A 394 5.69 -0.82 9.62
CA PHE A 394 6.36 -0.07 10.69
C PHE A 394 7.16 1.12 10.13
N SER A 395 7.93 0.90 9.06
CA SER A 395 8.67 1.97 8.38
C SER A 395 7.74 3.06 7.85
N ALA A 396 6.59 2.68 7.26
CA ALA A 396 5.61 3.63 6.74
C ALA A 396 5.03 4.51 7.85
N VAL A 397 4.66 3.91 8.99
CA VAL A 397 4.13 4.65 10.15
C VAL A 397 5.19 5.62 10.71
N ILE A 398 6.45 5.18 10.84
CA ILE A 398 7.54 6.08 11.29
C ILE A 398 7.70 7.28 10.35
N GLN A 399 7.71 7.06 9.05
CA GLN A 399 7.78 8.15 8.06
C GLN A 399 6.55 9.08 8.16
N GLY A 400 5.37 8.52 8.37
CA GLY A 400 4.14 9.29 8.62
C GLY A 400 4.23 10.13 9.89
N LEU A 401 4.71 9.57 11.00
CA LEU A 401 4.89 10.26 12.28
C LEU A 401 5.89 11.42 12.16
N CYS A 402 7.02 11.20 11.49
CA CYS A 402 7.98 12.25 11.18
C CYS A 402 7.37 13.37 10.33
N ARG A 403 6.47 13.05 9.40
CA ARG A 403 5.79 14.04 8.54
C ARG A 403 4.82 14.93 9.32
N ILE A 404 4.05 14.35 10.25
CA ILE A 404 3.16 15.11 11.16
C ILE A 404 3.90 15.80 12.31
N LYS A 405 5.25 15.74 12.32
CA LYS A 405 6.15 16.30 13.33
C LYS A 405 6.02 15.67 14.72
N ASP A 406 5.42 14.49 14.83
CA ASP A 406 5.37 13.71 16.07
C ASP A 406 6.61 12.79 16.16
N VAL A 407 7.78 13.42 16.26
CA VAL A 407 9.08 12.72 16.21
C VAL A 407 9.33 11.91 17.48
N SER A 408 8.72 12.31 18.61
CA SER A 408 8.78 11.58 19.87
C SER A 408 8.15 10.20 19.73
N GLU A 409 6.96 10.10 19.12
CA GLU A 409 6.32 8.81 18.91
C GLU A 409 7.03 7.99 17.83
N ALA A 410 7.60 8.65 16.81
CA ALA A 410 8.46 7.98 15.83
C ALA A 410 9.69 7.32 16.49
N LYS A 411 10.30 7.99 17.48
CA LYS A 411 11.39 7.44 18.30
C LYS A 411 10.91 6.26 19.14
N ASN A 412 9.78 6.38 19.81
CA ASN A 412 9.21 5.28 20.61
C ASN A 412 8.98 4.03 19.76
N LEU A 413 8.39 4.20 18.57
CA LEU A 413 8.15 3.10 17.65
C LEU A 413 9.47 2.49 17.12
N LEU A 414 10.47 3.32 16.81
CA LEU A 414 11.81 2.82 16.43
C LEU A 414 12.46 2.01 17.56
N LEU A 415 12.34 2.46 18.81
CA LEU A 415 12.85 1.73 19.97
C LEU A 415 12.09 0.41 20.18
N LYS A 416 10.78 0.39 19.96
CA LYS A 416 9.95 -0.83 20.00
C LYS A 416 10.34 -1.82 18.91
N MET A 417 10.58 -1.37 17.67
CA MET A 417 11.15 -2.19 16.59
C MET A 417 12.50 -2.80 17.00
N THR A 418 13.27 -2.03 17.76
CA THR A 418 14.62 -2.35 18.19
C THR A 418 14.64 -3.36 19.36
N THR A 419 13.59 -3.46 20.16
CA THR A 419 13.43 -4.43 21.27
C THR A 419 12.61 -5.66 20.87
N ASP A 420 11.47 -5.44 20.21
CA ASP A 420 10.44 -6.47 19.97
C ASP A 420 10.47 -7.00 18.53
N GLY A 421 11.20 -6.33 17.64
CA GLY A 421 11.13 -6.55 16.21
C GLY A 421 9.92 -5.86 15.54
N PRO A 422 9.93 -5.69 14.22
CA PRO A 422 10.98 -6.11 13.28
C PRO A 422 12.26 -5.28 13.38
N PRO A 423 13.44 -5.83 13.04
CA PRO A 423 14.70 -5.10 13.10
C PRO A 423 14.67 -3.90 12.12
N PRO A 424 14.91 -2.67 12.61
CA PRO A 424 14.90 -1.48 11.76
C PRO A 424 16.12 -1.45 10.84
N GLY A 425 15.92 -1.02 9.60
CA GLY A 425 17.00 -0.76 8.64
C GLY A 425 17.49 0.69 8.67
N ASN A 426 18.54 0.99 7.90
CA ASN A 426 19.13 2.33 7.79
C ASN A 426 18.11 3.43 7.45
N ALA A 427 17.19 3.15 6.51
CA ALA A 427 16.17 4.11 6.07
C ALA A 427 15.25 4.58 7.22
N VAL A 428 14.94 3.68 8.17
CA VAL A 428 14.07 4.00 9.31
C VAL A 428 14.80 4.92 10.29
N PHE A 429 16.06 4.61 10.62
CA PHE A 429 16.91 5.48 11.44
C PHE A 429 17.10 6.85 10.79
N ASN A 430 17.42 6.89 9.49
CA ASN A 430 17.58 8.13 8.74
C ASN A 430 16.31 8.99 8.79
N SER A 431 15.12 8.37 8.71
CA SER A 431 13.84 9.10 8.81
C SER A 431 13.67 9.79 10.17
N VAL A 432 13.95 9.08 11.26
CA VAL A 432 13.85 9.64 12.63
C VAL A 432 14.93 10.69 12.89
N ILE A 433 16.17 10.45 12.46
CA ILE A 433 17.28 11.41 12.57
C ILE A 433 16.93 12.70 11.83
N HIS A 434 16.43 12.60 10.59
CA HIS A 434 15.97 13.75 9.82
C HIS A 434 14.80 14.48 10.48
N GLY A 435 13.86 13.74 11.07
CA GLY A 435 12.77 14.29 11.88
C GLY A 435 13.28 15.16 13.03
N PHE A 436 14.20 14.63 13.85
CA PHE A 436 14.79 15.39 14.97
C PHE A 436 15.64 16.57 14.49
N SER A 437 16.43 16.39 13.42
CA SER A 437 17.21 17.46 12.80
C SER A 437 16.33 18.61 12.29
N LYS A 438 15.15 18.33 11.72
CA LYS A 438 14.17 19.36 11.32
C LYS A 438 13.48 20.02 12.51
N ALA A 439 13.28 19.30 13.60
CA ALA A 439 12.75 19.85 14.86
C ALA A 439 13.79 20.69 15.62
N GLY A 440 15.07 20.62 15.24
CA GLY A 440 16.18 21.30 15.91
C GLY A 440 16.73 20.56 17.13
N ASP A 441 16.23 19.35 17.43
CA ASP A 441 16.70 18.52 18.53
C ASP A 441 17.92 17.69 18.10
N MET A 442 19.08 18.36 18.09
CA MET A 442 20.34 17.74 17.67
C MET A 442 20.85 16.70 18.67
N GLY A 443 20.48 16.83 19.95
CA GLY A 443 20.85 15.87 20.98
C GLY A 443 20.28 14.50 20.68
N GLU A 444 18.98 14.44 20.39
CA GLU A 444 18.29 13.22 20.01
C GLU A 444 18.74 12.69 18.65
N ALA A 445 18.95 13.55 17.65
CA ALA A 445 19.46 13.13 16.34
C ALA A 445 20.81 12.38 16.44
N VAL A 446 21.75 12.89 17.23
CA VAL A 446 23.05 12.24 17.46
C VAL A 446 22.92 10.97 18.31
N GLN A 447 22.01 10.93 19.28
CA GLN A 447 21.74 9.71 20.03
C GLN A 447 21.21 8.59 19.12
N MET A 448 20.31 8.91 18.19
CA MET A 448 19.79 7.93 17.23
C MET A 448 20.87 7.43 16.27
N MET A 449 21.79 8.30 15.81
CA MET A 449 22.97 7.87 15.04
C MET A 449 23.88 6.92 15.85
N LYS A 450 24.14 7.21 17.12
CA LYS A 450 24.94 6.31 17.99
C LYS A 450 24.24 4.98 18.24
N LEU A 451 22.92 4.99 18.41
CA LEU A 451 22.12 3.78 18.56
C LEU A 451 22.21 2.93 17.30
N MET A 452 22.06 3.52 16.11
CA MET A 452 22.26 2.86 14.82
C MET A 452 23.63 2.15 14.75
N GLU A 453 24.71 2.85 15.10
CA GLU A 453 26.07 2.28 15.14
C GLU A 453 26.19 1.11 16.15
N SER A 454 25.62 1.25 17.35
CA SER A 454 25.66 0.21 18.39
C SER A 454 24.94 -1.08 17.99
N ARG A 455 24.02 -0.99 17.02
CA ARG A 455 23.28 -2.12 16.45
C ARG A 455 23.98 -2.74 15.24
N GLY A 456 25.19 -2.29 14.92
CA GLY A 456 25.97 -2.79 13.79
C GLY A 456 25.53 -2.22 12.43
N LEU A 457 24.59 -1.27 12.41
CA LEU A 457 24.24 -0.53 11.21
C LEU A 457 25.28 0.57 10.97
N LYS A 458 25.64 0.78 9.71
CA LYS A 458 26.61 1.81 9.32
C LYS A 458 25.85 3.06 8.88
N PRO A 459 25.99 4.21 9.57
CA PRO A 459 25.52 5.48 9.06
C PRO A 459 26.08 5.71 7.67
N ASP A 460 25.23 6.18 6.76
CA ASP A 460 25.61 6.49 5.40
C ASP A 460 25.97 7.98 5.26
N VAL A 461 26.41 8.37 4.06
CA VAL A 461 26.75 9.77 3.77
C VAL A 461 25.56 10.68 4.03
N TYR A 462 24.33 10.22 3.72
CA TYR A 462 23.11 10.99 3.97
C TYR A 462 22.87 11.22 5.47
N THR A 463 23.04 10.20 6.33
CA THR A 463 22.93 10.34 7.78
C THR A 463 23.86 11.44 8.31
N TYR A 464 25.11 11.46 7.86
CA TYR A 464 26.08 12.49 8.24
C TYR A 464 25.70 13.87 7.71
N THR A 465 25.32 13.98 6.43
CA THR A 465 24.92 15.25 5.81
C THR A 465 23.74 15.88 6.55
N VAL A 466 22.71 15.11 6.89
CA VAL A 466 21.53 15.60 7.63
C VAL A 466 21.93 16.23 8.97
N ILE A 467 22.77 15.55 9.76
CA ILE A 467 23.21 16.05 11.06
C ILE A 467 24.12 17.29 10.91
N ILE A 468 25.06 17.27 9.96
CA ILE A 468 25.96 18.39 9.68
C ILE A 468 25.16 19.63 9.28
N SER A 469 24.24 19.48 8.33
CA SER A 469 23.41 20.58 7.85
C SER A 469 22.54 21.17 8.97
N ALA A 470 22.02 20.33 9.86
CA ALA A 470 21.20 20.80 10.96
C ALA A 470 22.02 21.56 12.03
N TYR A 471 23.21 21.07 12.41
CA TYR A 471 24.13 21.83 13.28
C TYR A 471 24.56 23.16 12.67
N ALA A 472 24.92 23.16 11.37
CA ALA A 472 25.35 24.36 10.67
C ALA A 472 24.23 25.40 10.56
N ASN A 473 23.00 24.97 10.27
CA ASN A 473 21.84 25.85 10.25
C ASN A 473 21.46 26.38 11.64
N GLY A 474 21.73 25.62 12.70
CA GLY A 474 21.60 26.05 14.09
C GLY A 474 22.76 26.92 14.60
N GLY A 475 23.75 27.23 13.75
CA GLY A 475 24.92 28.04 14.12
C GLY A 475 25.99 27.30 14.95
N GLN A 476 25.80 26.02 15.24
CA GLN A 476 26.70 25.20 16.05
C GLN A 476 27.83 24.60 15.17
N MET A 477 28.64 25.48 14.58
CA MET A 477 29.64 25.09 13.57
C MET A 477 30.76 24.19 14.10
N GLU A 478 31.12 24.30 15.38
CA GLU A 478 32.12 23.44 16.00
C GLU A 478 31.66 21.97 16.01
N GLU A 479 30.42 21.71 16.43
CA GLU A 479 29.82 20.37 16.40
C GLU A 479 29.66 19.86 14.98
N ALA A 480 29.24 20.72 14.04
CA ALA A 480 29.17 20.37 12.62
C ALA A 480 30.52 19.87 12.07
N CYS A 481 31.63 20.52 12.46
CA CYS A 481 32.98 20.12 12.05
C CYS A 481 33.47 18.84 12.73
N LYS A 482 33.08 18.60 14.00
CA LYS A 482 33.34 17.31 14.67
C LYS A 482 32.65 16.15 13.94
N ILE A 483 31.41 16.35 13.51
CA ILE A 483 30.68 15.33 12.72
C ILE A 483 31.28 15.17 11.32
N LEU A 484 31.64 16.26 10.64
CA LEU A 484 32.34 16.21 9.35
C LEU A 484 33.64 15.39 9.42
N SER A 485 34.45 15.62 10.46
CA SER A 485 35.70 14.89 10.67
C SER A 485 35.48 13.39 10.88
N LYS A 486 34.36 13.00 11.52
CA LYS A 486 33.95 11.60 11.63
C LYS A 486 33.51 11.03 10.28
N ALA A 487 32.74 11.79 9.50
CA ALA A 487 32.27 11.37 8.18
C ALA A 487 33.44 11.11 7.22
N LYS A 488 34.44 11.99 7.19
CA LYS A 488 35.67 11.85 6.38
C LYS A 488 36.47 10.59 6.70
N LYS A 489 36.49 10.17 7.98
CA LYS A 489 37.19 8.94 8.39
C LYS A 489 36.47 7.66 7.95
N LYS A 490 35.14 7.74 7.75
CA LYS A 490 34.31 6.57 7.42
C LYS A 490 33.97 6.46 5.94
N HIS A 491 33.96 7.57 5.21
CA HIS A 491 33.57 7.64 3.81
C HIS A 491 34.64 8.35 3.00
N SER A 492 35.03 7.75 1.87
CA SER A 492 36.04 8.31 0.95
C SER A 492 35.55 9.56 0.21
N LYS A 493 34.25 9.64 -0.05
CA LYS A 493 33.60 10.76 -0.73
C LYS A 493 32.35 11.18 0.04
N LEU A 494 32.20 12.49 0.24
CA LEU A 494 31.03 13.08 0.88
C LEU A 494 30.09 13.72 -0.17
N CYS A 495 28.90 14.13 0.27
CA CYS A 495 27.93 14.82 -0.58
C CYS A 495 28.29 16.31 -0.73
N PRO A 496 28.24 16.90 -1.94
CA PRO A 496 28.46 18.33 -2.16
C PRO A 496 27.65 19.24 -1.23
N VAL A 497 26.39 18.87 -0.96
CA VAL A 497 25.48 19.59 -0.05
C VAL A 497 26.08 19.76 1.35
N THR A 498 26.92 18.82 1.80
CA THR A 498 27.60 18.87 3.10
C THR A 498 28.56 20.07 3.17
N TYR A 499 29.41 20.24 2.16
CA TYR A 499 30.37 21.35 2.09
C TYR A 499 29.65 22.67 1.84
N HIS A 500 28.68 22.69 0.92
CA HIS A 500 27.85 23.86 0.65
C HIS A 500 27.24 24.43 1.94
N THR A 501 26.63 23.58 2.75
CA THR A 501 25.95 24.02 3.99
C THR A 501 26.94 24.60 4.99
N LEU A 502 28.13 23.99 5.12
CA LEU A 502 29.17 24.47 6.03
C LEU A 502 29.81 25.78 5.55
N ILE A 503 30.11 25.91 4.26
CA ILE A 503 30.62 27.15 3.65
C ILE A 503 29.62 28.27 3.88
N ARG A 504 28.33 28.03 3.62
CA ARG A 504 27.26 29.01 3.90
C ARG A 504 27.17 29.35 5.39
N GLY A 505 27.36 28.38 6.28
CA GLY A 505 27.40 28.58 7.73
C GLY A 505 28.56 29.47 8.17
N TYR A 506 29.78 29.23 7.68
CA TYR A 506 30.94 30.06 8.01
C TYR A 506 30.86 31.46 7.39
N CYS A 507 30.38 31.58 6.16
CA CYS A 507 30.07 32.88 5.55
C CYS A 507 29.02 33.66 6.37
N LYS A 508 28.10 32.96 7.06
CA LYS A 508 27.12 33.59 7.95
C LYS A 508 27.76 34.16 9.21
N LEU A 509 28.76 33.47 9.75
CA LEU A 509 29.53 33.84 10.94
C LEU A 509 30.71 34.80 10.64
N GLU A 510 30.90 35.19 9.37
CA GLU A 510 32.01 36.05 8.92
C GLU A 510 33.41 35.43 9.14
N ASP A 511 33.47 34.11 9.28
CA ASP A 511 34.73 33.35 9.34
C ASP A 511 35.10 32.86 7.94
N PHE A 512 35.52 33.80 7.10
CA PHE A 512 35.79 33.55 5.68
C PHE A 512 36.99 32.63 5.47
N ASP A 513 37.99 32.68 6.36
CA ASP A 513 39.16 31.81 6.31
C ASP A 513 38.79 30.32 6.37
N LYS A 514 37.88 29.95 7.28
CA LYS A 514 37.39 28.56 7.35
C LYS A 514 36.52 28.21 6.16
N ALA A 515 35.74 29.15 5.64
CA ALA A 515 34.91 28.93 4.46
C ALA A 515 35.77 28.64 3.21
N LEU A 516 36.86 29.40 3.01
CA LEU A 516 37.84 29.18 1.93
C LEU A 516 38.59 27.86 2.09
N LYS A 517 38.99 27.51 3.32
CA LYS A 517 39.62 26.21 3.61
C LYS A 517 38.71 25.04 3.25
N LEU A 518 37.41 25.15 3.55
CA LEU A 518 36.44 24.11 3.17
C LEU A 518 36.29 23.98 1.66
N LEU A 519 36.28 25.10 0.91
CA LEU A 519 36.22 25.08 -0.55
C LEU A 519 37.42 24.36 -1.15
N ALA A 520 38.63 24.66 -0.67
CA ALA A 520 39.86 24.00 -1.11
C ALA A 520 39.83 22.48 -0.80
N GLU A 521 39.37 22.12 0.40
CA GLU A 521 39.31 20.74 0.87
C GLU A 521 38.32 19.85 0.09
N MET A 522 37.33 20.44 -0.61
CA MET A 522 36.36 19.68 -1.42
C MET A 522 37.10 18.81 -2.45
N LYS A 523 38.11 19.38 -3.13
CA LYS A 523 38.87 18.68 -4.17
C LYS A 523 39.66 17.51 -3.59
N ASP A 524 40.26 17.69 -2.41
CA ASP A 524 41.03 16.66 -1.70
C ASP A 524 40.17 15.44 -1.31
N HIS A 525 38.85 15.62 -1.19
CA HIS A 525 37.89 14.57 -0.86
C HIS A 525 37.02 14.14 -2.07
N GLY A 526 37.45 14.44 -3.29
CA GLY A 526 36.79 13.97 -4.52
C GLY A 526 35.43 14.62 -4.80
N VAL A 527 35.19 15.81 -4.24
CA VAL A 527 33.99 16.63 -4.44
C VAL A 527 34.39 17.88 -5.24
N GLN A 528 33.73 18.12 -6.36
CA GLN A 528 33.98 19.33 -7.15
C GLN A 528 33.11 20.48 -6.62
N PRO A 529 33.67 21.66 -6.32
CA PRO A 529 32.88 22.84 -6.06
C PRO A 529 32.08 23.24 -7.30
N ASN A 530 30.82 23.63 -7.09
CA ASN A 530 29.92 24.10 -8.12
C ASN A 530 29.79 25.65 -8.09
N VAL A 531 28.98 26.17 -9.00
CA VAL A 531 28.69 27.61 -9.12
C VAL A 531 28.16 28.23 -7.83
N ASP A 532 27.37 27.50 -7.04
CA ASP A 532 26.74 28.00 -5.82
C ASP A 532 27.74 28.23 -4.69
N GLU A 533 28.72 27.34 -4.52
CA GLU A 533 29.78 27.54 -3.51
C GLU A 533 30.62 28.79 -3.81
N TYR A 534 31.07 28.96 -5.06
CA TYR A 534 31.83 30.14 -5.49
C TYR A 534 31.01 31.41 -5.38
N ASN A 535 29.77 31.41 -5.91
CA ASN A 535 28.86 32.54 -5.82
C ASN A 535 28.65 32.98 -4.37
N LYS A 536 28.41 32.02 -3.47
CA LYS A 536 28.13 32.34 -2.08
C LYS A 536 29.35 32.95 -1.37
N LEU A 537 30.54 32.42 -1.62
CA LEU A 537 31.80 32.95 -1.07
C LEU A 537 32.07 34.36 -1.59
N ILE A 538 32.03 34.56 -2.91
CA ILE A 538 32.27 35.87 -3.55
C ILE A 538 31.30 36.92 -3.03
N GLN A 539 30.00 36.61 -3.00
CA GLN A 539 29.00 37.54 -2.45
C GLN A 539 29.29 37.88 -0.99
N SER A 540 29.70 36.89 -0.19
CA SER A 540 29.93 37.10 1.25
C SER A 540 31.23 37.89 1.50
N LEU A 541 32.28 37.66 0.72
CA LEU A 541 33.52 38.44 0.75
C LEU A 541 33.27 39.90 0.34
N CYS A 542 32.54 40.14 -0.75
CA CYS A 542 32.23 41.49 -1.20
C CYS A 542 31.29 42.25 -0.25
N LEU A 543 30.21 41.63 0.21
CA LEU A 543 29.17 42.34 0.98
C LEU A 543 29.46 42.45 2.48
N ARG A 544 30.34 41.59 3.02
CA ARG A 544 30.55 41.48 4.47
C ARG A 544 32.01 41.66 4.87
N ALA A 545 32.93 41.02 4.17
CA ALA A 545 34.37 41.19 4.43
C ALA A 545 34.93 42.47 3.79
N LEU A 546 34.25 43.01 2.76
CA LEU A 546 34.74 44.05 1.86
C LEU A 546 36.08 43.68 1.17
N ASP A 547 36.37 42.37 1.07
CA ASP A 547 37.58 41.83 0.46
C ASP A 547 37.33 41.51 -1.02
N TRP A 548 37.49 42.53 -1.87
CA TRP A 548 37.33 42.37 -3.31
C TRP A 548 38.50 41.61 -3.96
N GLU A 549 39.70 41.64 -3.37
CA GLU A 549 40.90 40.99 -3.93
C GLU A 549 40.76 39.46 -3.91
N THR A 550 40.35 38.90 -2.78
CA THR A 550 40.11 37.46 -2.67
C THR A 550 38.90 37.04 -3.50
N ALA A 551 37.87 37.89 -3.58
CA ALA A 551 36.71 37.65 -4.44
C ALA A 551 37.08 37.62 -5.93
N GLU A 552 38.01 38.48 -6.39
CA GLU A 552 38.52 38.50 -7.76
C GLU A 552 39.35 37.25 -8.06
N LYS A 553 40.21 36.81 -7.13
CA LYS A 553 40.95 35.54 -7.25
C LYS A 553 40.03 34.32 -7.38
N LEU A 554 38.98 34.24 -6.57
CA LEU A 554 38.00 33.15 -6.67
C LEU A 554 37.23 33.18 -8.01
N LEU A 555 36.94 34.37 -8.55
CA LEU A 555 36.34 34.53 -9.87
C LEU A 555 37.27 34.01 -10.98
N GLU A 556 38.58 34.23 -10.87
CA GLU A 556 39.57 33.70 -11.82
C GLU A 556 39.66 32.17 -11.72
N GLU A 557 39.78 31.61 -10.52
CA GLU A 557 39.80 30.17 -10.29
C GLU A 557 38.53 29.48 -10.85
N MET A 558 37.38 30.13 -10.69
CA MET A 558 36.11 29.64 -11.23
C MET A 558 36.10 29.63 -12.76
N LYS A 559 36.67 30.65 -13.42
CA LYS A 559 36.79 30.70 -14.89
C LYS A 559 37.74 29.64 -15.43
N GLU A 560 38.85 29.39 -14.73
CA GLU A 560 39.80 28.32 -15.09
C GLU A 560 39.16 26.93 -15.05
N LYS A 561 38.07 26.78 -14.29
CA LYS A 561 37.27 25.55 -14.16
C LYS A 561 36.06 25.50 -15.09
N ASP A 562 35.98 26.39 -16.08
CA ASP A 562 34.85 26.52 -17.02
C ASP A 562 33.48 26.75 -16.34
N LEU A 563 33.49 27.30 -15.12
CA LEU A 563 32.27 27.67 -14.40
C LEU A 563 31.96 29.15 -14.66
N HIS A 564 30.68 29.47 -14.91
CA HIS A 564 30.26 30.84 -15.20
C HIS A 564 29.43 31.47 -14.09
N LEU A 565 29.84 32.67 -13.69
CA LEU A 565 29.22 33.46 -12.63
C LEU A 565 27.99 34.23 -13.10
N ASN A 566 27.00 34.36 -12.21
CA ASN A 566 25.83 35.23 -12.43
C ASN A 566 26.28 36.69 -12.60
N GLY A 567 25.68 37.41 -13.56
CA GLY A 567 26.07 38.78 -13.89
C GLY A 567 26.01 39.76 -12.70
N ILE A 568 25.08 39.54 -11.79
CA ILE A 568 24.91 40.33 -10.55
C ILE A 568 26.15 40.22 -9.65
N THR A 569 26.64 39.01 -9.41
CA THR A 569 27.79 38.77 -8.52
C THR A 569 29.11 39.30 -9.13
N ARG A 570 29.23 39.33 -10.46
CA ARG A 570 30.37 39.96 -11.14
C ARG A 570 30.36 41.48 -11.00
N GLY A 571 29.17 42.09 -11.13
CA GLY A 571 28.98 43.52 -10.89
C GLY A 571 29.29 43.93 -9.45
N LEU A 572 29.01 43.04 -8.49
CA LEU A 572 29.28 43.27 -7.07
C LEU A 572 30.78 43.41 -6.77
N ILE A 573 31.65 42.56 -7.34
CA ILE A 573 33.11 42.68 -7.16
C ILE A 573 33.59 44.06 -7.64
N ARG A 574 33.14 44.46 -8.83
CA ARG A 574 33.50 45.76 -9.43
C ARG A 574 33.06 46.93 -8.54
N ALA A 575 31.83 46.90 -8.07
CA ALA A 575 31.28 47.96 -7.22
C ALA A 575 32.06 48.12 -5.90
N VAL A 576 32.41 47.01 -5.24
CA VAL A 576 33.19 47.04 -4.00
C VAL A 576 34.64 47.51 -4.24
N LYS A 577 35.23 47.10 -5.38
CA LYS A 577 36.56 47.55 -5.79
C LYS A 577 36.60 49.06 -6.03
N GLU A 578 35.64 49.60 -6.77
CA GLU A 578 35.53 51.05 -7.03
C GLU A 578 35.34 51.84 -5.71
N MET A 579 34.44 51.37 -4.84
CA MET A 579 34.18 51.98 -3.53
C MET A 579 35.43 52.04 -2.63
N MET A 580 36.18 50.94 -2.54
CA MET A 580 37.40 50.87 -1.69
C MET A 580 38.54 51.73 -2.23
N VAL A 581 38.65 51.87 -3.56
CA VAL A 581 39.64 52.76 -4.19
C VAL A 581 39.30 54.23 -3.90
N GLU A 582 38.03 54.61 -4.03
CA GLU A 582 37.56 55.97 -3.71
C GLU A 582 37.78 56.33 -2.22
N GLU A 583 37.53 55.40 -1.30
CA GLU A 583 37.83 55.58 0.13
C GLU A 583 39.33 55.79 0.40
N PHE A 584 40.20 55.06 -0.31
CA PHE A 584 41.65 55.21 -0.15
C PHE A 584 42.16 56.56 -0.69
N GLU A 585 41.65 56.99 -1.84
CA GLU A 585 41.98 58.29 -2.44
C GLU A 585 41.50 59.47 -1.58
N THR A 586 40.31 59.38 -1.00
CA THR A 586 39.76 60.40 -0.08
C THR A 586 40.49 60.44 1.26
N ALA A 587 40.90 59.29 1.81
CA ALA A 587 41.72 59.23 3.02
C ALA A 587 43.11 59.85 2.80
N LYS A 588 43.73 59.59 1.64
CA LYS A 588 45.05 60.15 1.28
C LYS A 588 45.01 61.67 1.14
N THR A 589 44.00 62.20 0.44
CA THR A 589 43.82 63.66 0.28
C THR A 589 43.54 64.38 1.60
N SER A 590 42.91 63.70 2.57
CA SER A 590 42.65 64.25 3.93
C SER A 590 43.89 64.23 4.84
N LEU A 591 44.89 63.38 4.57
CA LEU A 591 46.16 63.33 5.30
C LEU A 591 47.21 64.31 4.75
N GLU A 592 47.04 64.73 3.49
CA GLU A 592 47.91 65.70 2.81
C GLU A 592 47.44 67.17 2.98
N SER A 593 46.23 67.39 3.49
CA SER A 593 45.65 68.69 3.86
C SER A 593 45.81 68.98 5.35
#